data_AF-A0A418NVR4-F1
#
_entry.id   AF-A0A418NVR4-F1
#
_cell.length_a   1.000
_cell.length_b   1.000
_cell.length_c   1.000
_cell.angle_alpha   90.00
_cell.angle_beta   90.00
_cell.angle_gamma   90.00
#
_symmetry.space_group_name_H-M   'P 1'
#
loop_
_entity.id
_entity.type
_entity.pdbx_description
1 polymer ?
#
loop_
_entity_poly.entity_id
_entity_poly.type
_entity_poly.pdbx_seq_one_letter_code
_entity_poly.pdbx_strand_id
1 'polypeptide(L)'
;MLDRIEHGTFPNPRIALWPTVQGTCLVLIEAAGFAASTLLTVLGLPLFVFLFLAGWDLGLLFAQLGNLADHYASAEGPARIAFSRDLQLAFLVLAGGFTLLRLPAFIRRLCSKLDREMPHD
;
A
#
# COMPACT_ATOMS: atom_id res chain seq x y z
N MET A 1 0.36 61.81 -27.16
CA MET A 1 -0.24 61.50 -25.83
C MET A 1 -1.07 60.21 -25.93
N LEU A 2 -0.50 59.16 -26.53
CA LEU A 2 -1.17 57.90 -26.89
C LEU A 2 -0.22 56.70 -26.74
N ASP A 3 0.83 56.86 -25.91
CA ASP A 3 1.95 55.92 -25.79
C ASP A 3 2.03 55.28 -24.39
N ARG A 4 0.92 55.29 -23.65
CA ARG A 4 0.83 54.84 -22.26
C ARG A 4 -0.28 53.81 -22.05
N ILE A 5 -0.44 52.87 -22.98
CA ILE A 5 -1.41 51.77 -22.81
C ILE A 5 -0.84 50.42 -23.29
N GLU A 6 0.45 50.15 -23.12
CA GLU A 6 1.02 48.85 -23.53
C GLU A 6 1.68 48.03 -22.42
N HIS A 7 1.60 48.43 -21.16
CA HIS A 7 2.18 47.64 -20.07
C HIS A 7 1.12 47.21 -19.06
N GLY A 8 0.04 46.61 -19.58
CA GLY A 8 -0.78 45.69 -18.80
C GLY A 8 -0.01 44.39 -18.67
N THR A 9 0.78 44.24 -17.62
CA THR A 9 1.36 42.95 -17.23
C THR A 9 0.21 42.04 -16.83
N PHE A 10 -0.36 41.32 -17.81
CA PHE A 10 -1.31 40.26 -17.51
C PHE A 10 -0.58 39.25 -16.62
N PRO A 11 -1.01 39.01 -15.37
CA PRO A 11 -0.44 37.97 -14.56
C PRO A 11 -0.70 36.67 -15.29
N ASN A 12 0.35 36.07 -15.87
CA ASN A 12 0.25 34.81 -16.57
C ASN A 12 -0.21 33.78 -15.55
N PRO A 13 -1.44 33.24 -15.63
CA PRO A 13 -1.87 32.16 -14.80
C PRO A 13 -1.22 30.91 -15.40
N ARG A 14 0.12 30.82 -15.33
CA ARG A 14 0.82 29.56 -15.46
C ARG A 14 0.44 28.77 -14.23
N ILE A 15 -0.73 28.16 -14.37
CA ILE A 15 -1.44 27.28 -13.48
C ILE A 15 -0.41 26.51 -12.66
N ALA A 16 -0.50 26.58 -11.34
CA ALA A 16 0.22 25.72 -10.40
C ALA A 16 -0.13 24.22 -10.57
N LEU A 17 -0.58 23.81 -11.76
CA LEU A 17 -0.94 22.45 -12.15
C LEU A 17 0.28 21.54 -12.10
N TRP A 18 1.44 22.00 -12.60
CA TRP A 18 2.67 21.22 -12.61
C TRP A 18 3.14 20.79 -11.21
N PRO A 19 3.29 21.71 -10.23
CA PRO A 19 3.63 21.30 -8.88
C PRO A 19 2.52 20.46 -8.23
N THR A 20 1.25 20.73 -8.52
CA THR A 20 0.13 19.91 -8.00
C THR A 20 0.14 18.48 -8.55
N VAL A 21 0.45 18.30 -9.84
CA VAL A 21 0.56 16.99 -10.50
C VAL A 21 1.78 16.23 -9.97
N GLN A 22 2.92 16.92 -9.78
CA GLN A 22 4.12 16.32 -9.19
C GLN A 22 3.86 15.86 -7.75
N GLY A 23 3.27 16.72 -6.91
CA GLY A 23 2.90 16.36 -5.54
C GLY A 23 1.92 15.19 -5.50
N THR A 24 0.91 15.18 -6.38
CA THR A 24 -0.06 14.07 -6.47
C THR A 24 0.61 12.76 -6.89
N CYS A 25 1.53 12.81 -7.87
CA CYS A 25 2.28 11.64 -8.32
C CYS A 25 3.17 11.08 -7.20
N LEU A 26 3.88 11.95 -6.47
CA LEU A 26 4.69 11.57 -5.32
C LEU A 26 3.84 10.85 -4.26
N VAL A 27 2.69 11.43 -3.89
CA VAL A 27 1.76 10.83 -2.94
C VAL A 27 1.29 9.45 -3.39
N LEU A 28 0.96 9.29 -4.69
CA LEU A 28 0.54 8.01 -5.24
C LEU A 28 1.66 6.96 -5.17
N ILE A 29 2.89 7.30 -5.51
CA ILE A 29 4.03 6.37 -5.48
C ILE A 29 4.34 5.96 -4.03
N GLU A 30 4.40 6.91 -3.10
CA GLU A 30 4.65 6.63 -1.70
C GLU A 30 3.52 5.80 -1.07
N ALA A 31 2.26 6.12 -1.40
CA ALA A 31 1.10 5.33 -0.95
C ALA A 31 1.12 3.91 -1.54
N ALA A 32 1.47 3.76 -2.82
CA ALA A 32 1.63 2.45 -3.45
C ALA A 32 2.75 1.64 -2.79
N GLY A 33 3.90 2.26 -2.52
CA GLY A 33 5.02 1.62 -1.81
C GLY A 33 4.63 1.21 -0.38
N PHE A 34 3.89 2.05 0.32
CA PHE A 34 3.36 1.75 1.65
C PHE A 34 2.38 0.57 1.63
N ALA A 35 1.44 0.57 0.68
CA ALA A 35 0.47 -0.52 0.51
C ALA A 35 1.18 -1.82 0.14
N ALA A 36 2.09 -1.78 -0.85
CA ALA A 36 2.87 -2.93 -1.28
C ALA A 36 3.72 -3.51 -0.13
N SER A 37 4.42 -2.66 0.64
CA SER A 37 5.21 -3.10 1.80
C SER A 37 4.33 -3.74 2.88
N THR A 38 3.15 -3.18 3.11
CA THR A 38 2.18 -3.71 4.08
C THR A 38 1.68 -5.08 3.62
N LEU A 39 1.27 -5.22 2.36
CA LEU A 39 0.84 -6.49 1.78
C LEU A 39 1.97 -7.54 1.82
N LEU A 40 3.19 -7.16 1.44
CA LEU A 40 4.36 -8.04 1.49
C LEU A 40 4.64 -8.50 2.92
N THR A 41 4.47 -7.63 3.91
CA THR A 41 4.69 -7.99 5.32
C THR A 41 3.59 -8.91 5.82
N VAL A 42 2.33 -8.59 5.54
CA VAL A 42 1.18 -9.33 6.06
C VAL A 42 1.03 -10.69 5.41
N LEU A 43 1.41 -10.85 4.14
CA LEU A 43 1.44 -12.15 3.46
C LEU A 43 2.76 -12.88 3.64
N GLY A 44 3.88 -12.15 3.61
CA GLY A 44 5.22 -12.72 3.70
C GLY A 44 5.58 -13.19 5.10
N LEU A 45 5.13 -12.51 6.17
CA LEU A 45 5.45 -12.91 7.54
C LEU A 45 4.83 -14.27 7.90
N PRO A 46 3.54 -14.55 7.65
CA PRO A 46 2.99 -15.89 7.84
C PRO A 46 3.74 -16.94 7.02
N LEU A 47 4.02 -16.67 5.74
CA LEU A 47 4.77 -17.58 4.87
C LEU A 47 6.16 -17.87 5.45
N PHE A 48 6.85 -16.85 5.94
CA PHE A 48 8.16 -16.96 6.58
C PHE A 48 8.08 -17.81 7.86
N VAL A 49 7.05 -17.61 8.69
CA VAL A 49 6.83 -18.42 9.90
C VAL A 49 6.57 -19.88 9.54
N PHE A 50 5.73 -20.18 8.54
CA PHE A 50 5.51 -21.55 8.08
C PHE A 50 6.79 -22.19 7.55
N LEU A 51 7.59 -21.45 6.78
CA LEU A 51 8.84 -21.96 6.23
C LEU A 51 9.89 -22.20 7.33
N PHE A 52 9.93 -21.33 8.35
CA PHE A 52 10.76 -21.52 9.53
C PHE A 52 10.36 -22.78 10.31
N LEU A 53 9.06 -23.00 10.53
CA LEU A 53 8.54 -24.20 11.19
C LEU A 53 8.79 -25.48 10.38
N ALA A 54 8.81 -25.37 9.05
CA ALA A 54 9.18 -26.45 8.14
C ALA A 54 10.70 -26.68 8.07
N GLY A 55 11.52 -25.97 8.85
CA GLY A 55 12.98 -26.14 8.86
C GLY A 55 13.67 -25.62 7.60
N TRP A 56 13.10 -24.60 6.95
CA TRP A 56 13.51 -24.09 5.63
C TRP A 56 13.30 -25.06 4.46
N ASP A 57 12.55 -26.14 4.66
CA ASP A 57 12.19 -27.09 3.61
C ASP A 57 10.92 -26.62 2.86
N LEU A 58 11.10 -26.17 1.62
CA LEU A 58 9.99 -25.79 0.76
C LEU A 58 9.10 -26.98 0.40
N GLY A 59 9.65 -28.18 0.27
CA GLY A 59 8.90 -29.40 -0.04
C GLY A 59 7.90 -29.74 1.07
N LEU A 60 8.32 -29.66 2.34
CA LEU A 60 7.43 -29.85 3.47
C LEU A 60 6.35 -28.76 3.56
N LEU A 61 6.71 -27.49 3.30
CA LEU A 61 5.74 -26.39 3.27
C LEU A 61 4.65 -26.65 2.22
N PHE A 62 5.04 -27.01 1.00
CA PHE A 62 4.09 -27.31 -0.07
C PHE A 62 3.30 -28.60 0.18
N ALA A 63 3.87 -29.60 0.84
CA ALA A 63 3.15 -30.80 1.24
C ALA A 63 2.02 -30.47 2.25
N GLN A 64 2.31 -29.62 3.25
CA GLN A 64 1.30 -29.16 4.20
C GLN A 64 0.23 -28.30 3.52
N LEU A 65 0.63 -27.42 2.59
CA LEU A 65 -0.31 -26.64 1.80
C LEU A 65 -1.18 -27.52 0.89
N GLY A 66 -0.61 -28.57 0.32
CA GLY A 66 -1.31 -29.57 -0.49
C GLY A 66 -2.37 -30.32 0.33
N ASN A 67 -2.00 -30.81 1.51
CA ASN A 67 -2.95 -31.44 2.43
C ASN A 67 -4.11 -30.51 2.79
N LEU A 68 -3.82 -29.22 3.04
CA LEU A 68 -4.84 -28.24 3.34
C LEU A 68 -5.74 -27.95 2.13
N ALA A 69 -5.18 -27.88 0.93
CA ALA A 69 -5.94 -27.66 -0.30
C ALA A 69 -6.87 -28.84 -0.61
N ASP A 70 -6.39 -30.08 -0.46
CA ASP A 70 -7.19 -31.28 -0.64
C ASP A 70 -8.31 -31.38 0.40
N HIS A 71 -8.01 -31.01 1.65
CA HIS A 71 -9.03 -30.94 2.70
C HIS A 71 -10.08 -29.85 2.40
N TYR A 72 -9.67 -28.67 1.93
CA TYR A 72 -10.60 -27.62 1.52
C TYR A 72 -11.45 -28.01 0.31
N ALA A 73 -10.88 -28.74 -0.66
CA ALA A 73 -11.59 -29.21 -1.85
C ALA A 73 -12.64 -30.29 -1.52
N SER A 74 -12.32 -31.17 -0.56
CA SER A 74 -13.21 -32.24 -0.09
C SER A 74 -14.20 -31.81 0.99
N ALA A 75 -14.02 -30.63 1.61
CA ALA A 75 -14.88 -30.14 2.66
C ALA A 75 -16.30 -29.79 2.19
N GLU A 76 -17.27 -29.97 3.08
CA GLU A 76 -18.67 -29.61 2.86
C GLU A 76 -18.83 -28.08 2.70
N GLY A 77 -19.86 -27.66 1.96
CA GLY A 77 -20.11 -26.25 1.61
C GLY A 77 -20.02 -25.26 2.80
N PRO A 78 -20.66 -25.54 3.95
CA PRO A 78 -20.58 -24.67 5.13
C PRO A 78 -19.16 -24.50 5.68
N ALA A 79 -18.37 -25.58 5.72
CA ALA A 79 -17.00 -25.56 6.24
C ALA A 79 -16.06 -24.74 5.33
N ARG A 80 -16.25 -24.84 4.01
CA ARG A 80 -15.49 -24.04 3.03
C ARG A 80 -15.78 -22.55 3.16
N ILE A 81 -17.05 -22.18 3.34
CA ILE A 81 -17.46 -20.78 3.55
C ILE A 81 -16.90 -20.24 4.87
N ALA A 82 -16.96 -21.02 5.96
CA ALA A 82 -16.38 -20.62 7.24
C ALA A 82 -14.87 -20.38 7.12
N PHE A 83 -14.12 -21.33 6.56
CA PHE A 83 -12.67 -21.20 6.39
C PHE A 83 -12.28 -19.98 5.54
N SER A 84 -12.94 -19.79 4.39
CA SER A 84 -12.66 -18.63 3.54
C SER A 84 -12.98 -17.30 4.23
N ARG A 85 -14.06 -17.23 5.02
CA ARG A 85 -14.43 -16.05 5.78
C ARG A 85 -13.42 -15.76 6.89
N ASP A 86 -12.96 -16.78 7.61
CA ASP A 86 -11.95 -16.63 8.64
C ASP A 86 -10.63 -16.13 8.05
N LEU A 87 -10.24 -16.66 6.88
CA LEU A 87 -9.04 -16.22 6.17
C LEU A 87 -9.13 -14.75 5.73
N GLN A 88 -10.28 -14.35 5.17
CA GLN A 88 -10.54 -12.97 4.77
C GLN A 88 -10.52 -12.02 5.98
N LEU A 89 -11.15 -12.43 7.08
CA LEU A 89 -11.20 -11.63 8.30
C LEU A 89 -9.81 -11.50 8.92
N ALA A 90 -9.05 -12.60 9.01
CA ALA A 90 -7.67 -12.57 9.48
C ALA A 90 -6.79 -11.67 8.61
N PHE A 91 -6.91 -11.78 7.29
CA PHE A 91 -6.19 -10.91 6.36
C PHE A 91 -6.57 -9.43 6.55
N LEU A 92 -7.87 -9.13 6.65
CA LEU A 92 -8.35 -7.76 6.84
C LEU A 92 -7.89 -7.17 8.18
N VAL A 93 -7.95 -7.93 9.25
CA VAL A 93 -7.50 -7.50 10.59
C VAL A 93 -6.00 -7.28 10.61
N LEU A 94 -5.21 -8.19 10.03
CA LEU A 94 -3.75 -8.04 9.96
C LEU A 94 -3.34 -6.88 9.06
N ALA A 95 -3.87 -6.81 7.84
CA ALA A 95 -3.57 -5.74 6.89
C ALA A 95 -4.05 -4.38 7.39
N GLY A 96 -5.29 -4.29 7.86
CA GLY A 96 -5.87 -3.07 8.40
C GLY A 96 -5.17 -2.64 9.69
N GLY A 97 -4.99 -3.54 10.65
CA GLY A 97 -4.31 -3.26 11.90
C GLY A 97 -2.87 -2.79 11.68
N PHE A 98 -2.11 -3.50 10.84
CA PHE A 98 -0.73 -3.12 10.53
C PHE A 98 -0.66 -1.79 9.77
N THR A 99 -1.59 -1.55 8.84
CA THR A 99 -1.72 -0.27 8.14
C THR A 99 -1.94 0.86 9.15
N LEU A 100 -2.92 0.72 10.04
CA LEU A 100 -3.23 1.74 11.06
C LEU A 100 -2.04 2.02 11.98
N LEU A 101 -1.31 0.98 12.39
CA LEU A 101 -0.10 1.13 13.20
C LEU A 101 1.02 1.88 12.46
N ARG A 102 1.19 1.66 11.17
CA ARG A 102 2.24 2.32 10.37
C ARG A 102 1.83 3.69 9.80
N LEU A 103 0.52 3.95 9.70
CA LEU A 103 -0.04 5.16 9.12
C LEU A 103 0.51 6.46 9.70
N PRO A 104 0.65 6.68 11.03
CA PRO A 104 1.14 7.96 11.56
C PRO A 104 2.59 8.24 11.15
N ALA A 105 3.44 7.20 11.13
CA ALA A 105 4.82 7.33 10.68
C ALA A 105 4.90 7.60 9.17
N PHE A 106 4.03 6.95 8.38
CA PHE A 106 3.92 7.19 6.96
C PHE A 106 3.50 8.63 6.64
N ILE A 107 2.44 9.13 7.27
CA ILE A 107 1.95 10.51 7.06
C ILE A 107 3.05 11.52 7.40
N ARG A 108 3.74 11.36 8.54
CA ARG A 108 4.85 12.25 8.92
C ARG A 108 5.97 12.26 7.89
N ARG A 109 6.35 11.10 7.37
CA ARG A 109 7.37 10.98 6.31
C ARG A 109 6.90 11.60 5.01
N LEU A 110 5.64 11.39 4.63
CA LEU A 110 5.06 11.93 3.41
C LEU A 110 5.02 13.47 3.46
N CYS A 111 4.54 14.05 4.56
CA CYS A 111 4.54 15.51 4.74
C CYS A 111 5.96 16.09 4.67
N SER A 112 6.93 15.46 5.32
CA SER A 112 8.33 15.91 5.28
C SER A 112 8.95 15.81 3.89
N LYS A 113 8.65 14.75 3.12
CA LYS A 113 9.11 14.62 1.73
C LYS A 113 8.46 15.65 0.82
N LEU A 114 7.16 15.85 0.97
CA LEU A 114 6.39 16.79 0.16
C LEU A 114 6.87 18.24 0.37
N ASP A 115 7.12 18.64 1.61
CA ASP A 115 7.67 19.95 1.97
C ASP A 115 9.10 20.15 1.44
N ARG A 116 9.92 19.10 1.45
CA ARG A 116 11.28 19.14 0.89
C ARG A 116 11.31 19.24 -0.63
N GLU A 117 10.40 18.55 -1.31
CA GLU A 117 10.38 18.45 -2.77
C GLU A 117 9.59 19.59 -3.45
N MET A 118 8.73 20.29 -2.71
CA MET A 118 7.98 21.45 -3.22
C MET A 118 8.27 22.70 -2.37
N PRO A 119 9.37 23.43 -2.66
CA PRO A 119 9.65 24.69 -1.99
C PRO A 119 8.48 25.66 -2.24
N HIS A 120 7.88 26.15 -1.17
CA HIS A 120 7.00 27.29 -1.22
C HIS A 120 7.89 28.55 -1.24
N ASP A 121 7.99 29.21 -2.39
CA ASP A 121 8.57 30.55 -2.53
C ASP A 121 7.76 31.58 -1.71
#